data_AF-A0A093JCI2-F1
#
_entry.id   AF-A0A093JCI2-F1
#
_cell.length_a   1.000
_cell.length_b   1.000
_cell.length_c   1.000
_cell.angle_alpha   90.00
_cell.angle_beta   90.00
_cell.angle_gamma   90.00
#
_symmetry.space_group_name_H-M   'P 1'
#
loop_
_entity.id
_entity.type
_entity.pdbx_description
1 polymer ?
#
loop_
_entity_poly.entity_id
_entity_poly.type
_entity_poly.pdbx_seq_one_letter_code
_entity_poly.pdbx_strand_id
1 'polypeptide(L)'
;YSRTLQISEPNEFDIMLVMPVTRLQLDECDDTGAYYYLSFKRNPKEKHLSKFLDEDGKLSAFKMLQALREIIKQEVKNIKNVEVTVKRKKAGSPAITLQIKNPPAEITVDIILTLEVQQSWPPSTQDGLKIEQWLGRKVRGEFRNKPLYLVAKQNTREKVLRGNTWRLSFSHIEKAMMNNHGSSKTCCESDGPKCCRKSCLKLLKYLLEQLKTIHTKKLDKFCSYHVKTVFFHLCVMWPNDTDWHWGDLDHCFQKCLGYFLDCLQKSQLPHFFIPQYNLLSMEDKASSDFLSKQINNELNNRFPIFQE
;
A
#
# COMPACT_ATOMS: atom_id res chain seq x y z
N TYR A 1 -8.97 -7.19 -3.82
CA TYR A 1 -9.11 -6.29 -2.65
C TYR A 1 -10.31 -6.71 -1.81
N SER A 2 -10.30 -6.46 -0.50
CA SER A 2 -11.48 -6.73 0.35
C SER A 2 -12.37 -5.49 0.34
N ARG A 3 -13.51 -5.56 -0.35
CA ARG A 3 -14.56 -4.53 -0.39
C ARG A 3 -14.97 -4.05 1.00
N THR A 4 -14.68 -4.85 2.03
CA THR A 4 -15.00 -4.61 3.44
C THR A 4 -14.31 -3.40 4.09
N LEU A 5 -13.42 -2.65 3.41
CA LEU A 5 -12.69 -1.49 3.97
C LEU A 5 -12.99 -0.15 3.27
N GLN A 6 -13.93 -0.10 2.33
CA GLN A 6 -14.47 1.16 1.80
C GLN A 6 -15.71 1.58 2.62
N ILE A 7 -15.91 2.88 2.76
CA ILE A 7 -17.09 3.48 3.42
C ILE A 7 -18.14 3.88 2.37
N SER A 8 -17.73 4.33 1.19
CA SER A 8 -18.59 4.64 0.03
C SER A 8 -18.68 3.46 -0.96
N GLU A 9 -19.53 3.59 -1.98
CA GLU A 9 -19.60 2.60 -3.07
C GLU A 9 -18.23 2.41 -3.73
N PRO A 10 -17.79 1.15 -3.92
CA PRO A 10 -16.45 0.86 -4.41
C PRO A 10 -16.32 1.23 -5.89
N ASN A 11 -15.72 2.39 -6.17
CA ASN A 11 -15.45 2.87 -7.52
C ASN A 11 -13.97 2.70 -7.93
N GLU A 12 -13.08 2.30 -7.02
CA GLU A 12 -11.66 2.04 -7.31
C GLU A 12 -11.24 0.62 -6.88
N PHE A 13 -10.57 -0.10 -7.77
CA PHE A 13 -10.10 -1.47 -7.53
C PHE A 13 -8.65 -1.64 -7.98
N ASP A 14 -7.82 -2.24 -7.14
CA ASP A 14 -6.47 -2.63 -7.55
C ASP A 14 -6.39 -4.15 -7.83
N ILE A 15 -5.75 -4.52 -8.94
CA ILE A 15 -5.46 -5.89 -9.36
C ILE A 15 -3.96 -6.04 -9.55
N MET A 16 -3.36 -7.00 -8.86
CA MET A 16 -1.95 -7.36 -9.07
C MET A 16 -1.85 -8.42 -10.15
N LEU A 17 -1.20 -8.09 -11.27
CA LEU A 17 -0.81 -9.07 -12.28
C LEU A 17 0.53 -9.68 -11.86
N VAL A 18 0.46 -10.87 -11.26
CA VAL A 18 1.61 -11.54 -10.65
C VAL A 18 2.31 -12.41 -11.69
N MET A 19 3.61 -12.17 -11.87
CA MET A 19 4.49 -12.96 -12.72
C MET A 19 5.57 -13.63 -11.88
N PRO A 20 5.55 -14.97 -11.76
CA PRO A 20 6.61 -15.70 -11.09
C PRO A 20 7.94 -15.53 -11.85
N VAL A 21 9.00 -15.15 -11.14
CA VAL A 21 10.35 -15.04 -11.68
C VAL A 21 11.32 -15.70 -10.70
N THR A 22 12.23 -16.51 -11.24
CA THR A 22 13.22 -17.21 -10.43
C THR A 22 14.61 -16.59 -10.57
N ARG A 23 15.45 -16.83 -9.56
CA ARG A 23 16.89 -16.54 -9.61
C ARG A 23 17.22 -15.07 -9.91
N LEU A 24 16.50 -14.14 -9.30
CA LEU A 24 16.88 -12.73 -9.33
C LEU A 24 17.96 -12.42 -8.29
N GLN A 25 18.80 -11.45 -8.62
CA GLN A 25 19.65 -10.71 -7.71
C GLN A 25 19.02 -9.34 -7.49
N LEU A 26 18.96 -8.94 -6.22
CA LEU A 26 18.39 -7.66 -5.77
C LEU A 26 19.54 -6.80 -5.27
N ASP A 27 19.76 -5.66 -5.91
CA ASP A 27 20.74 -4.67 -5.48
C ASP A 27 19.98 -3.43 -4.99
N GLU A 28 20.26 -2.98 -3.76
CA GLU A 28 19.57 -1.83 -3.16
C GLU A 28 19.83 -0.56 -3.99
N CYS A 29 18.76 0.18 -4.29
CA CYS A 29 18.83 1.40 -5.08
C CYS A 29 19.15 2.63 -4.22
N ASP A 30 18.76 2.60 -2.95
CA ASP A 30 18.91 3.70 -2.00
C ASP A 30 19.08 3.17 -0.57
N ASP A 31 19.20 4.10 0.37
CA ASP A 31 19.34 3.84 1.81
C ASP A 31 18.03 3.48 2.52
N THR A 32 16.90 3.41 1.79
CA THR A 32 15.61 3.07 2.39
C THR A 32 15.39 1.57 2.54
N GLY A 33 16.08 0.77 1.71
CA GLY A 33 15.89 -0.68 1.61
C GLY A 33 14.53 -1.08 1.03
N ALA A 34 13.80 -0.16 0.39
CA ALA A 34 12.49 -0.44 -0.22
C ALA A 34 12.55 -0.57 -1.75
N TYR A 35 13.57 0.00 -2.40
CA TYR A 35 13.75 0.01 -3.85
C TYR A 35 14.99 -0.77 -4.26
N TYR A 36 14.87 -1.52 -5.35
CA TYR A 36 15.90 -2.44 -5.84
C TYR A 36 16.06 -2.34 -7.35
N TYR A 37 17.30 -2.46 -7.80
CA TYR A 37 17.62 -2.90 -9.16
C TYR A 37 17.63 -4.42 -9.20
N LEU A 38 17.17 -4.99 -10.31
CA LEU A 38 17.06 -6.43 -10.47
C LEU A 38 17.97 -6.91 -11.59
N SER A 39 18.75 -7.95 -11.34
CA SER A 39 19.53 -8.67 -12.36
C SER A 39 19.18 -10.14 -12.33
N PHE A 40 19.21 -10.80 -13.49
CA PHE A 40 19.11 -12.25 -13.53
C PHE A 40 20.43 -12.88 -13.07
N LYS A 41 20.37 -13.89 -12.20
CA LYS A 41 21.51 -14.77 -11.94
C LYS A 41 21.75 -15.68 -13.16
N ARG A 42 22.91 -16.34 -13.19
CA ARG A 42 23.35 -17.21 -14.31
C ARG A 42 22.24 -18.19 -14.75
N ASN A 43 22.10 -18.41 -16.06
CA ASN A 43 21.09 -19.28 -16.68
C ASN A 43 19.65 -18.95 -16.26
N PRO A 44 19.13 -17.75 -16.63
CA PRO A 44 17.73 -17.42 -16.37
C PRO A 44 16.81 -18.36 -17.15
N LYS A 45 15.75 -18.84 -16.49
CA LYS A 45 14.68 -19.59 -17.17
C LYS A 45 13.84 -18.63 -18.02
N GLU A 46 13.78 -17.38 -17.60
CA GLU A 46 12.94 -16.31 -18.12
C GLU A 46 13.62 -15.54 -19.26
N LYS A 47 14.22 -16.25 -20.23
CA LYS A 47 14.92 -15.63 -21.38
C LYS A 47 14.05 -14.64 -22.16
N HIS A 48 12.74 -14.82 -22.14
CA HIS A 48 11.78 -13.90 -22.77
C HIS A 48 11.77 -12.50 -22.15
N LEU A 49 12.28 -12.34 -20.92
CA LEU A 49 12.43 -11.06 -20.23
C LEU A 49 13.73 -10.34 -20.57
N SER A 50 14.69 -10.99 -21.25
CA SER A 50 15.97 -10.38 -21.62
C SER A 50 15.81 -9.14 -22.51
N LYS A 51 14.74 -9.06 -23.30
CA LYS A 51 14.39 -7.86 -24.10
C LYS A 51 14.07 -6.61 -23.26
N PHE A 52 13.81 -6.79 -21.97
CA PHE A 52 13.50 -5.70 -21.05
C PHE A 52 14.70 -5.29 -20.18
N LEU A 53 15.89 -5.82 -20.44
CA LEU A 53 17.12 -5.38 -19.80
C LEU A 53 17.50 -3.96 -20.29
N ASP A 54 18.05 -3.15 -19.40
CA ASP A 54 18.71 -1.89 -19.75
C ASP A 54 20.19 -2.12 -20.16
N GLU A 55 20.89 -1.04 -20.43
CA GLU A 55 22.29 -1.04 -20.87
C GLU A 55 23.24 -1.61 -19.80
N ASP A 56 22.85 -1.53 -18.52
CA ASP A 56 23.59 -2.06 -17.37
C ASP A 56 23.20 -3.52 -17.04
N GLY A 57 22.36 -4.16 -17.86
CA GLY A 57 21.87 -5.52 -17.62
C GLY A 57 20.88 -5.62 -16.45
N LYS A 58 20.23 -4.52 -16.05
CA LYS A 58 19.16 -4.50 -15.05
C LYS A 58 17.80 -4.66 -15.73
N LEU A 59 16.91 -5.41 -15.11
CA LEU A 59 15.53 -5.60 -15.58
C LEU A 59 14.73 -4.32 -15.38
N SER A 60 14.38 -3.67 -16.49
CA SER A 60 13.69 -2.37 -16.46
C SER A 60 12.21 -2.52 -16.16
N ALA A 61 11.79 -2.03 -14.98
CA ALA A 61 10.38 -1.85 -14.62
C ALA A 61 9.63 -1.00 -15.65
N PHE A 62 10.23 0.09 -16.11
CA PHE A 62 9.64 0.96 -17.13
C PHE A 62 9.38 0.24 -18.46
N LYS A 63 10.37 -0.48 -19.01
CA LYS A 63 10.22 -1.20 -20.29
C LYS A 63 9.12 -2.26 -20.19
N MET A 64 9.09 -3.04 -19.10
CA MET A 64 8.05 -4.04 -18.89
C MET A 64 6.66 -3.43 -18.74
N LEU A 65 6.53 -2.37 -17.92
CA LEU A 65 5.25 -1.70 -17.70
C LEU A 65 4.74 -1.04 -18.98
N GLN A 66 5.62 -0.47 -19.79
CA GLN A 66 5.28 0.11 -21.08
C GLN A 66 4.78 -0.97 -22.06
N ALA A 67 5.47 -2.11 -22.15
CA ALA A 67 5.03 -3.23 -22.99
C ALA A 67 3.66 -3.78 -22.56
N LEU A 68 3.45 -3.97 -21.25
CA LEU A 68 2.16 -4.40 -20.71
C LEU A 68 1.06 -3.38 -21.02
N ARG A 69 1.35 -2.09 -20.91
CA ARG A 69 0.39 -1.02 -21.22
C ARG A 69 -0.04 -1.03 -22.68
N GLU A 70 0.87 -1.26 -23.62
CA GLU A 70 0.51 -1.35 -25.04
C GLU A 70 -0.31 -2.61 -25.35
N ILE A 71 0.00 -3.75 -24.73
CA ILE A 71 -0.82 -4.96 -24.82
C ILE A 71 -2.23 -4.68 -24.30
N ILE A 72 -2.37 -4.10 -23.09
CA ILE A 72 -3.67 -3.78 -22.50
C ILE A 72 -4.46 -2.81 -23.39
N LYS A 73 -3.82 -1.78 -23.96
CA LYS A 73 -4.49 -0.88 -24.91
C LYS A 73 -5.00 -1.59 -26.17
N GLN A 74 -4.28 -2.59 -26.67
CA GLN A 74 -4.71 -3.39 -27.81
C GLN A 74 -5.91 -4.26 -27.42
N GLU A 75 -5.85 -4.95 -26.28
CA GLU A 75 -6.93 -5.83 -25.83
C GLU A 75 -8.20 -5.07 -25.44
N VAL A 76 -8.08 -3.88 -24.85
CA VAL A 76 -9.23 -3.04 -24.49
C VAL A 76 -10.07 -2.68 -25.72
N LYS A 77 -9.46 -2.55 -26.92
CA LYS A 77 -10.20 -2.28 -28.17
C LYS A 77 -11.09 -3.46 -28.60
N ASN A 78 -10.80 -4.66 -28.12
CA ASN A 78 -11.58 -5.87 -28.45
C ASN A 78 -12.82 -6.02 -27.55
N ILE A 79 -12.93 -5.24 -26.47
CA ILE A 79 -14.07 -5.26 -25.55
C ILE A 79 -15.21 -4.43 -26.16
N LYS A 80 -16.33 -5.08 -26.49
CA LYS A 80 -17.48 -4.44 -27.15
C LYS A 80 -18.67 -4.15 -26.23
N ASN A 81 -18.78 -4.87 -25.12
CA ASN A 81 -20.00 -4.86 -24.30
C ASN A 81 -20.04 -3.72 -23.28
N VAL A 82 -18.89 -3.09 -23.00
CA VAL A 82 -18.74 -2.02 -22.01
C VAL A 82 -17.69 -1.04 -22.53
N GLU A 83 -17.89 0.26 -22.31
CA GLU A 83 -16.88 1.27 -22.64
C GLU A 83 -15.73 1.20 -21.62
N VAL A 84 -14.59 0.68 -22.09
CA VAL A 84 -13.36 0.58 -21.30
C VAL A 84 -12.27 1.41 -21.97
N THR A 85 -11.58 2.26 -21.20
CA THR A 85 -10.47 3.06 -21.69
C THR A 85 -9.27 2.97 -20.75
N VAL A 86 -8.06 3.20 -21.28
CA VAL A 86 -6.82 3.23 -20.47
C VAL A 86 -6.49 4.69 -20.14
N LYS A 87 -6.58 5.11 -18.86
CA LYS A 87 -6.27 6.49 -18.45
C LYS A 87 -4.82 6.85 -18.76
N ARG A 88 -4.54 8.15 -18.98
CA ARG A 88 -3.19 8.67 -19.27
C ARG A 88 -2.19 8.22 -18.19
N LYS A 89 -0.97 7.90 -18.62
CA LYS A 89 0.13 7.53 -17.72
C LYS A 89 0.40 8.66 -16.72
N LYS A 90 0.33 8.35 -15.42
CA LYS A 90 0.77 9.22 -14.34
C LYS A 90 2.26 8.94 -14.07
N ALA A 91 3.08 9.99 -14.04
CA ALA A 91 4.52 9.85 -13.76
C ALA A 91 4.74 9.18 -12.39
N GLY A 92 5.68 8.22 -12.33
CA GLY A 92 6.01 7.48 -11.11
C GLY A 92 4.95 6.48 -10.61
N SER A 93 3.78 6.39 -11.25
CA SER A 93 2.75 5.40 -10.87
C SER A 93 3.12 4.00 -11.39
N PRO A 94 3.05 2.96 -10.55
CA PRO A 94 3.25 1.57 -11.00
C PRO A 94 2.01 0.97 -11.69
N ALA A 95 0.88 1.67 -11.66
CA ALA A 95 -0.41 1.14 -12.12
C ALA A 95 -0.72 1.56 -13.57
N ILE A 96 -1.36 0.64 -14.29
CA ILE A 96 -2.07 0.91 -15.54
C ILE A 96 -3.56 1.00 -15.19
N THR A 97 -4.06 2.23 -15.07
CA THR A 97 -5.46 2.48 -14.69
C THR A 97 -6.39 2.34 -15.88
N LEU A 98 -7.34 1.43 -15.78
CA LEU A 98 -8.51 1.33 -16.64
C LEU A 98 -9.64 2.19 -16.08
N GLN A 99 -10.42 2.78 -16.98
CA GLN A 99 -11.68 3.47 -16.69
C GLN A 99 -12.78 2.68 -17.39
N ILE A 100 -13.68 2.12 -16.60
CA ILE A 100 -14.83 1.32 -17.05
C ILE A 100 -16.06 2.17 -16.81
N LYS A 101 -16.70 2.63 -17.88
CA LYS A 101 -17.97 3.36 -17.77
C LYS A 101 -19.10 2.34 -17.81
N ASN A 102 -19.80 2.18 -16.70
CA ASN A 102 -20.95 1.30 -16.58
C ASN A 102 -22.09 2.04 -15.87
N PRO A 103 -22.83 2.92 -16.59
CA PRO A 103 -23.86 3.77 -16.01
C PRO A 103 -24.81 3.00 -15.07
N PRO A 104 -25.16 3.55 -13.90
CA PRO A 104 -24.90 4.92 -13.45
C PRO A 104 -23.51 5.16 -12.82
N ALA A 105 -22.67 4.13 -12.69
CA ALA A 105 -21.38 4.23 -11.99
C ALA A 105 -20.18 4.25 -12.96
N GLU A 106 -19.12 4.96 -12.56
CA GLU A 106 -17.81 4.85 -13.19
C GLU A 106 -16.87 4.11 -12.25
N ILE A 107 -16.15 3.11 -12.78
CA ILE A 107 -15.19 2.32 -12.02
C ILE A 107 -13.80 2.52 -12.60
N THR A 108 -12.82 2.68 -11.72
CA THR A 108 -11.39 2.63 -12.05
C THR A 108 -10.79 1.31 -11.59
N VAL A 109 -9.94 0.73 -12.44
CA VAL A 109 -9.21 -0.52 -12.12
C VAL A 109 -7.73 -0.32 -12.36
N ASP A 110 -6.93 -0.34 -11.31
CA ASP A 110 -5.48 -0.24 -11.35
C ASP A 110 -4.85 -1.62 -11.52
N ILE A 111 -4.27 -1.87 -12.70
CA ILE A 111 -3.50 -3.09 -12.97
C ILE A 111 -2.04 -2.84 -12.58
N ILE A 112 -1.52 -3.60 -11.61
CA ILE A 112 -0.20 -3.45 -11.04
C ILE A 112 0.66 -4.65 -11.44
N LEU A 113 1.64 -4.43 -12.33
CA LEU A 113 2.65 -5.44 -12.68
C LEU A 113 3.48 -5.77 -11.44
N THR A 114 3.49 -7.05 -11.07
CA THR A 114 4.19 -7.54 -9.88
C THR A 114 5.01 -8.77 -10.23
N LEU A 115 6.29 -8.80 -9.84
CA LEU A 115 7.10 -10.01 -9.87
C LEU A 115 6.98 -10.73 -8.53
N GLU A 116 6.73 -12.03 -8.59
CA GLU A 116 6.79 -12.93 -7.43
C GLU A 116 8.10 -13.69 -7.48
N VAL A 117 8.89 -13.61 -6.41
CA VAL A 117 10.23 -14.18 -6.35
C VAL A 117 10.34 -15.10 -5.15
N GLN A 118 10.61 -16.38 -5.42
CA GLN A 118 10.83 -17.37 -4.38
C GLN A 118 12.24 -17.23 -3.79
N GLN A 119 12.39 -16.32 -2.83
CA GLN A 119 13.62 -16.11 -2.07
C GLN A 119 13.30 -15.49 -0.70
N SER A 120 14.27 -15.54 0.22
CA SER A 120 14.16 -14.84 1.50
C SER A 120 13.96 -13.34 1.31
N TRP A 121 13.19 -12.73 2.21
CA TRP A 121 13.02 -11.28 2.22
C TRP A 121 14.37 -10.56 2.46
N PRO A 122 14.57 -9.35 1.90
CA PRO A 122 15.82 -8.62 2.07
C PRO A 122 16.14 -8.27 3.53
N PRO A 123 17.43 -8.07 3.88
CA PRO A 123 17.87 -7.69 5.22
C PRO A 123 17.19 -6.42 5.76
N SER A 124 16.86 -5.46 4.90
CA SER A 124 16.11 -4.23 5.25
C SER A 124 14.77 -4.50 5.96
N THR A 125 14.22 -5.70 5.81
CA THR A 125 12.95 -6.11 6.42
C THR A 125 13.11 -6.81 7.77
N GLN A 126 14.34 -7.11 8.22
CA GLN A 126 14.60 -8.02 9.33
C GLN A 126 13.96 -7.55 10.65
N ASP A 127 14.06 -6.25 10.91
CA ASP A 127 13.49 -5.61 12.10
C ASP A 127 12.06 -5.09 11.89
N GLY A 128 11.46 -5.35 10.72
CA GLY A 128 10.07 -5.05 10.42
C GLY A 128 9.11 -6.17 10.85
N LEU A 129 7.81 -5.94 10.60
CA LEU A 129 6.74 -6.89 10.89
C LEU A 129 6.76 -7.36 12.35
N LYS A 130 6.77 -6.41 13.30
CA LYS A 130 6.88 -6.66 14.75
C LYS A 130 5.55 -7.13 15.36
N ILE A 131 4.98 -8.21 14.83
CA ILE A 131 3.64 -8.72 15.18
C ILE A 131 3.68 -9.81 16.26
N GLU A 132 4.82 -10.06 16.89
CA GLU A 132 5.01 -11.15 17.84
C GLU A 132 4.05 -11.09 19.03
N GLN A 133 3.75 -9.89 19.51
CA GLN A 133 2.80 -9.66 20.61
C GLN A 133 1.35 -9.54 20.14
N TRP A 134 1.11 -9.34 18.85
CA TRP A 134 -0.23 -9.17 18.28
C TRP A 134 -0.76 -10.46 17.64
N LEU A 135 -0.09 -10.97 16.62
CA LEU A 135 -0.50 -12.18 15.87
C LEU A 135 0.37 -13.40 16.20
N GLY A 136 1.43 -13.22 16.99
CA GLY A 136 2.29 -14.31 17.44
C GLY A 136 3.51 -14.56 16.56
N ARG A 137 4.55 -15.14 17.17
CA ARG A 137 5.83 -15.49 16.51
C ARG A 137 5.66 -16.48 15.35
N LYS A 138 4.75 -17.44 15.49
CA LYS A 138 4.47 -18.46 14.47
C LYS A 138 3.95 -17.81 13.18
N VAL A 139 2.95 -16.94 13.30
CA VAL A 139 2.38 -16.21 12.15
C VAL A 139 3.43 -15.32 11.49
N ARG A 140 4.28 -14.64 12.27
CA ARG A 140 5.41 -13.87 11.72
C ARG A 140 6.36 -14.75 10.89
N GLY A 141 6.74 -15.92 11.41
CA GLY A 141 7.58 -16.88 10.69
C GLY A 141 6.94 -17.35 9.38
N GLU A 142 5.65 -17.71 9.43
CA GLU A 142 4.88 -18.10 8.24
C GLU A 142 4.83 -17.00 7.18
N PHE A 143 4.62 -15.74 7.57
CA PHE A 143 4.63 -14.60 6.66
C PHE A 143 6.00 -14.36 6.03
N ARG A 144 7.09 -14.40 6.81
CA ARG A 144 8.45 -14.21 6.27
C ARG A 144 8.91 -15.33 5.33
N ASN A 145 8.28 -16.50 5.41
CA ASN A 145 8.51 -17.63 4.50
C ASN A 145 7.70 -17.52 3.19
N LYS A 146 6.82 -16.52 3.05
CA LYS A 146 6.08 -16.27 1.81
C LYS A 146 6.98 -15.61 0.75
N PRO A 147 6.64 -15.76 -0.54
CA PRO A 147 7.42 -15.18 -1.63
C PRO A 147 7.54 -13.65 -1.54
N LEU A 148 8.61 -13.12 -2.11
CA LEU A 148 8.83 -11.68 -2.22
C LEU A 148 8.07 -11.12 -3.40
N TYR A 149 7.34 -10.01 -3.21
CA TYR A 149 6.64 -9.32 -4.30
C TYR A 149 7.33 -8.00 -4.61
N LEU A 150 7.57 -7.74 -5.90
CA LEU A 150 8.22 -6.52 -6.40
C LEU A 150 7.30 -5.85 -7.43
N VAL A 151 6.92 -4.60 -7.19
CA VAL A 151 6.08 -3.82 -8.10
C VAL A 151 6.92 -2.87 -8.95
N ALA A 152 6.50 -2.65 -10.20
CA ALA A 152 7.17 -1.78 -11.17
C ALA A 152 7.03 -0.29 -10.81
N LYS A 153 7.62 0.13 -9.68
CA LYS A 153 7.55 1.49 -9.15
C LYS A 153 8.91 2.16 -9.16
N GLN A 154 8.98 3.28 -9.88
CA GLN A 154 10.15 4.13 -9.93
C GLN A 154 10.45 4.79 -8.58
N ASN A 155 11.72 4.78 -8.19
CA ASN A 155 12.23 5.57 -7.08
C ASN A 155 12.42 7.03 -7.52
N THR A 156 11.71 7.96 -6.87
CA THR A 156 11.78 9.39 -7.18
C THR A 156 12.92 10.11 -6.45
N ARG A 157 13.61 9.43 -5.52
CA ARG A 157 14.78 9.97 -4.80
C ARG A 157 16.09 9.84 -5.57
N GLU A 158 16.09 9.09 -6.67
CA GLU A 158 17.27 8.96 -7.53
C GLU A 158 17.58 10.30 -8.19
N LYS A 159 18.84 10.74 -8.12
CA LYS A 159 19.32 11.95 -8.82
C LYS A 159 19.10 11.87 -10.34
N VAL A 160 19.18 10.66 -10.90
CA VAL A 160 18.90 10.38 -12.31
C VAL A 160 17.78 9.36 -12.38
N LEU A 161 16.62 9.81 -12.84
CA LEU A 161 15.42 8.98 -12.98
C LEU A 161 15.57 8.01 -14.15
N ARG A 162 16.13 6.81 -13.89
CA ARG A 162 16.31 5.77 -14.93
C ARG A 162 15.06 4.93 -15.18
N GLY A 163 14.09 4.94 -14.25
CA GLY A 163 12.84 4.18 -14.38
C GLY A 163 13.01 2.65 -14.26
N ASN A 164 14.19 2.19 -13.83
CA ASN A 164 14.57 0.77 -13.81
C ASN A 164 14.48 0.14 -12.42
N THR A 165 13.85 0.85 -11.48
CA THR A 165 13.72 0.42 -10.09
C THR A 165 12.41 -0.31 -9.84
N TRP A 166 12.48 -1.28 -8.92
CA TRP A 166 11.35 -2.06 -8.44
C TRP A 166 11.21 -1.82 -6.94
N ARG A 167 9.98 -1.73 -6.44
CA ARG A 167 9.73 -1.55 -5.00
C ARG A 167 9.20 -2.82 -4.39
N LEU A 168 9.64 -3.14 -3.18
CA LEU A 168 9.00 -4.18 -2.35
C LEU A 168 7.50 -3.91 -2.18
N SER A 169 6.73 -5.00 -2.17
CA SER A 169 5.30 -4.99 -1.89
C SER A 169 4.94 -6.11 -0.93
N PHE A 170 4.21 -5.77 0.11
CA PHE A 170 3.72 -6.73 1.11
C PHE A 170 2.20 -6.83 1.07
N SER A 171 1.54 -6.39 -0.01
CA SER A 171 0.07 -6.31 -0.08
C SER A 171 -0.62 -7.65 0.20
N HIS A 172 0.00 -8.78 -0.13
CA HIS A 172 -0.52 -10.10 0.19
C HIS A 172 -0.48 -10.41 1.70
N ILE A 173 0.58 -10.00 2.40
CA ILE A 173 0.71 -10.11 3.86
C ILE A 173 -0.20 -9.11 4.57
N GLU A 174 -0.25 -7.87 4.10
CA GLU A 174 -1.19 -6.86 4.60
C GLU A 174 -2.63 -7.36 4.53
N LYS A 175 -3.02 -7.98 3.41
CA LYS A 175 -4.35 -8.59 3.27
C LYS A 175 -4.56 -9.72 4.28
N ALA A 176 -3.56 -10.57 4.51
CA ALA A 176 -3.64 -11.63 5.51
C ALA A 176 -3.81 -11.08 6.93
N MET A 177 -3.06 -10.04 7.31
CA MET A 177 -3.21 -9.36 8.60
C MET A 177 -4.56 -8.68 8.74
N MET A 178 -5.06 -8.01 7.69
CA MET A 178 -6.40 -7.40 7.72
C MET A 178 -7.51 -8.44 7.87
N ASN A 179 -7.34 -9.63 7.30
CA ASN A 179 -8.30 -10.70 7.46
C ASN A 179 -8.22 -11.33 8.86
N ASN A 180 -7.01 -11.51 9.39
CA ASN A 180 -6.73 -12.14 10.69
C ASN A 180 -6.13 -11.09 11.65
N HIS A 181 -6.95 -10.12 12.06
CA HIS A 181 -6.49 -8.92 12.77
C HIS A 181 -6.66 -9.01 14.29
N GLY A 182 -7.30 -10.06 14.79
CA GLY A 182 -7.45 -10.30 16.22
C GLY A 182 -6.25 -11.00 16.83
N SER A 183 -6.04 -10.76 18.12
CA SER A 183 -5.17 -11.60 18.96
C SER A 183 -5.80 -12.96 19.21
N SER A 184 -7.14 -13.02 19.35
CA SER A 184 -7.88 -14.28 19.30
C SER A 184 -8.13 -14.71 17.86
N LYS A 185 -8.20 -16.03 17.64
CA LYS A 185 -8.51 -16.60 16.32
C LYS A 185 -9.93 -16.33 15.87
N THR A 186 -10.85 -16.12 16.81
CA THR A 186 -12.29 -15.95 16.56
C THR A 186 -12.71 -14.49 16.43
N CYS A 187 -11.79 -13.53 16.56
CA CYS A 187 -12.11 -12.10 16.45
C CYS A 187 -12.84 -11.77 15.14
N CYS A 188 -14.03 -11.21 15.25
CA CYS A 188 -14.90 -10.84 14.12
C CYS A 188 -15.38 -12.01 13.24
N GLU A 189 -15.20 -13.27 13.64
CA GLU A 189 -15.88 -14.42 13.03
C GLU A 189 -17.39 -14.39 13.35
N SER A 190 -18.18 -15.29 12.74
CA SER A 190 -19.65 -15.32 12.90
C SER A 190 -20.07 -15.41 14.37
N ASP A 191 -19.47 -16.33 15.12
CA ASP A 191 -19.77 -16.61 16.54
C ASP A 191 -18.77 -15.96 17.51
N GLY A 192 -17.86 -15.12 16.99
CA GLY A 192 -16.81 -14.50 17.77
C GLY A 192 -17.11 -13.06 18.20
N PRO A 193 -16.39 -12.53 19.20
CA PRO A 193 -16.55 -11.15 19.63
C PRO A 193 -16.21 -10.19 18.48
N LYS A 194 -17.00 -9.14 18.33
CA LYS A 194 -16.73 -8.06 17.37
C LYS A 194 -15.74 -7.06 17.97
N CYS A 195 -14.85 -6.54 17.13
CA CYS A 195 -13.92 -5.46 17.50
C CYS A 195 -14.07 -4.27 16.53
N CYS A 196 -13.63 -3.09 16.95
CA CYS A 196 -13.73 -1.86 16.17
C CYS A 196 -12.51 -1.56 15.28
N ARG A 197 -11.46 -2.41 15.26
CA ARG A 197 -10.21 -2.19 14.49
C ARG A 197 -10.45 -1.72 13.04
N LYS A 198 -11.24 -2.48 12.28
CA LYS A 198 -11.55 -2.16 10.88
C LYS A 198 -12.39 -0.90 10.75
N SER A 199 -13.31 -0.65 11.68
CA SER A 199 -14.13 0.57 11.70
C SER A 199 -13.28 1.81 11.96
N CYS A 200 -12.33 1.76 12.91
CA CYS A 200 -11.39 2.85 13.14
C CYS A 200 -10.52 3.12 11.90
N LEU A 201 -9.99 2.07 11.26
CA LEU A 201 -9.22 2.21 10.01
C LEU A 201 -10.07 2.85 8.90
N LYS A 202 -11.32 2.42 8.75
CA LYS A 202 -12.27 2.99 7.80
C LYS A 202 -12.46 4.48 8.05
N LEU A 203 -12.87 4.87 9.26
CA LEU A 203 -13.11 6.27 9.62
C LEU A 203 -11.88 7.14 9.36
N LEU A 204 -10.68 6.65 9.73
CA LEU A 204 -9.45 7.40 9.50
C LEU A 204 -9.11 7.55 8.01
N LYS A 205 -9.41 6.52 7.21
CA LYS A 205 -9.25 6.60 5.75
C LYS A 205 -10.21 7.61 5.14
N TYR A 206 -11.49 7.58 5.54
CA TYR A 206 -12.51 8.49 5.01
C TYR A 206 -12.22 9.93 5.39
N LEU A 207 -11.82 10.19 6.65
CA LEU A 207 -11.37 11.51 7.08
C LEU A 207 -10.23 12.04 6.18
N LEU A 208 -9.20 11.22 5.93
CA LEU A 208 -8.09 11.64 5.06
C LEU A 208 -8.56 11.86 3.61
N GLU A 209 -9.45 11.02 3.10
CA GLU A 209 -9.99 11.12 1.75
C GLU A 209 -10.79 12.41 1.54
N GLN A 210 -11.73 12.71 2.44
CA GLN A 210 -12.52 13.94 2.38
C GLN A 210 -11.63 15.18 2.50
N LEU A 211 -10.68 15.20 3.44
CA LEU A 211 -9.71 16.30 3.56
C LEU A 211 -8.88 16.48 2.29
N LYS A 212 -8.48 15.38 1.63
CA LYS A 212 -7.76 15.45 0.35
C LYS A 212 -8.63 15.95 -0.80
N THR A 213 -9.92 15.63 -0.80
CA THR A 213 -10.88 16.17 -1.79
C THR A 213 -10.99 17.69 -1.65
N ILE A 214 -11.11 18.20 -0.42
CA ILE A 214 -11.19 19.64 -0.13
C ILE A 214 -9.83 20.35 -0.38
N HIS A 215 -8.72 19.70 -0.05
CA HIS A 215 -7.38 20.30 -0.08
C HIS A 215 -6.39 19.56 -0.99
N THR A 216 -6.83 19.26 -2.22
CA THR A 216 -6.11 18.37 -3.15
C THR A 216 -4.64 18.71 -3.34
N LYS A 217 -4.31 19.99 -3.55
CA LYS A 217 -2.92 20.42 -3.80
C LYS A 217 -2.01 20.32 -2.56
N LYS A 218 -2.54 20.57 -1.36
CA LYS A 218 -1.76 20.58 -0.12
C LYS A 218 -1.57 19.18 0.46
N LEU A 219 -2.48 18.27 0.13
CA LEU A 219 -2.52 16.93 0.69
C LEU A 219 -2.27 15.82 -0.35
N ASP A 220 -1.75 16.15 -1.53
CA ASP A 220 -1.54 15.20 -2.64
C ASP A 220 -0.60 14.05 -2.26
N LYS A 221 0.43 14.33 -1.44
CA LYS A 221 1.43 13.37 -0.95
C LYS A 221 0.85 12.30 -0.05
N PHE A 222 -0.20 12.62 0.71
CA PHE A 222 -0.81 11.66 1.62
C PHE A 222 -1.65 10.65 0.84
N CYS A 223 -1.61 9.38 1.22
CA CYS A 223 -2.46 8.36 0.65
C CYS A 223 -2.96 7.41 1.74
N SER A 224 -3.91 6.55 1.37
CA SER A 224 -4.47 5.52 2.26
C SER A 224 -3.41 4.58 2.85
N TYR A 225 -2.23 4.49 2.26
CA TYR A 225 -1.12 3.69 2.79
C TYR A 225 -0.54 4.25 4.10
N HIS A 226 -0.50 5.58 4.29
CA HIS A 226 -0.07 6.18 5.55
C HIS A 226 -1.01 5.77 6.69
N VAL A 227 -2.31 5.89 6.46
CA VAL A 227 -3.36 5.50 7.41
C VAL A 227 -3.31 4.00 7.72
N LYS A 228 -3.08 3.16 6.71
CA LYS A 228 -2.91 1.72 6.92
C LYS A 228 -1.66 1.40 7.76
N THR A 229 -0.55 2.10 7.50
CA THR A 229 0.70 1.90 8.26
C THR A 229 0.54 2.33 9.72
N VAL A 230 -0.11 3.49 9.96
CA VAL A 230 -0.53 3.92 11.30
C VAL A 230 -1.32 2.81 12.00
N PHE A 231 -2.38 2.32 11.34
CA PHE A 231 -3.22 1.26 11.89
C PHE A 231 -2.43 0.00 12.28
N PHE A 232 -1.47 -0.45 11.47
CA PHE A 232 -0.65 -1.61 11.83
C PHE A 232 0.24 -1.37 13.05
N HIS A 233 0.85 -0.18 13.18
CA HIS A 233 1.59 0.17 14.39
C HIS A 233 0.70 0.19 15.63
N LEU A 234 -0.53 0.73 15.51
CA LEU A 234 -1.51 0.73 16.60
C LEU A 234 -1.93 -0.67 17.02
N CYS A 235 -2.12 -1.60 16.06
CA CYS A 235 -2.44 -2.99 16.39
C CYS A 235 -1.31 -3.70 17.14
N VAL A 236 -0.05 -3.29 16.92
CA VAL A 236 1.09 -3.80 17.69
C VAL A 236 1.14 -3.19 19.09
N MET A 237 0.85 -1.89 19.23
CA MET A 237 0.82 -1.21 20.54
C MET A 237 -0.35 -1.65 21.42
N TRP A 238 -1.50 -1.97 20.82
CA TRP A 238 -2.71 -2.46 21.48
C TRP A 238 -3.14 -3.80 20.88
N PRO A 239 -2.44 -4.88 21.24
CA PRO A 239 -2.60 -6.17 20.59
C PRO A 239 -3.88 -6.90 20.97
N ASN A 240 -4.46 -6.64 22.15
CA ASN A 240 -5.56 -7.44 22.66
C ASN A 240 -6.90 -7.04 22.01
N ASP A 241 -7.80 -8.00 21.81
CA ASP A 241 -9.10 -7.71 21.22
C ASP A 241 -9.97 -6.79 22.10
N THR A 242 -9.75 -6.85 23.41
CA THR A 242 -10.37 -5.95 24.41
C THR A 242 -9.89 -4.52 24.30
N ASP A 243 -8.70 -4.24 23.76
CA ASP A 243 -8.23 -2.87 23.52
C ASP A 243 -9.03 -2.16 22.39
N TRP A 244 -9.79 -2.95 21.62
CA TRP A 244 -10.56 -2.55 20.46
C TRP A 244 -12.01 -3.02 20.57
N HIS A 245 -12.58 -2.99 21.78
CA HIS A 245 -13.96 -3.41 21.98
C HIS A 245 -14.92 -2.59 21.11
N TRP A 246 -15.97 -3.24 20.58
CA TRP A 246 -16.89 -2.58 19.65
C TRP A 246 -17.59 -1.34 20.26
N GLY A 247 -17.95 -1.42 21.54
CA GLY A 247 -18.56 -0.31 22.29
C GLY A 247 -17.66 0.91 22.49
N ASP A 248 -16.34 0.75 22.31
CA ASP A 248 -15.34 1.81 22.53
C ASP A 248 -14.90 2.47 21.22
N LEU A 249 -15.69 2.36 20.14
CA LEU A 249 -15.32 2.86 18.81
C LEU A 249 -14.80 4.30 18.83
N ASP A 250 -15.49 5.20 19.55
CA ASP A 250 -15.12 6.61 19.64
C ASP A 250 -13.73 6.79 20.28
N HIS A 251 -13.49 6.10 21.40
CA HIS A 251 -12.21 6.13 22.10
C HIS A 251 -11.09 5.53 21.27
N CYS A 252 -11.32 4.37 20.65
CA CYS A 252 -10.36 3.73 19.76
C CYS A 252 -10.05 4.59 18.54
N PHE A 253 -11.04 5.29 17.98
CA PHE A 253 -10.82 6.22 16.87
C PHE A 253 -10.01 7.45 17.31
N GLN A 254 -10.26 8.01 18.49
CA GLN A 254 -9.44 9.09 19.06
C GLN A 254 -7.99 8.65 19.29
N LYS A 255 -7.75 7.42 19.77
CA LYS A 255 -6.39 6.85 19.85
C LYS A 255 -5.71 6.79 18.48
N CYS A 256 -6.44 6.39 17.43
CA CYS A 256 -5.92 6.38 16.07
C CYS A 256 -5.51 7.78 15.60
N LEU A 257 -6.34 8.79 15.86
CA LEU A 257 -6.05 10.18 15.51
C LEU A 257 -4.86 10.73 16.29
N GLY A 258 -4.81 10.49 17.60
CA GLY A 258 -3.71 10.94 18.46
C GLY A 258 -2.36 10.41 17.98
N TYR A 259 -2.29 9.11 17.64
CA TYR A 259 -1.07 8.55 17.09
C TYR A 259 -0.73 9.10 15.69
N PHE A 260 -1.73 9.27 14.81
CA PHE A 260 -1.45 9.83 13.49
C PHE A 260 -0.94 11.28 13.57
N LEU A 261 -1.53 12.09 14.45
CA LEU A 261 -1.06 13.44 14.75
C LEU A 261 0.38 13.46 15.29
N ASP A 262 0.72 12.54 16.20
CA ASP A 262 2.09 12.39 16.71
C ASP A 262 3.08 12.06 15.58
N CYS A 263 2.72 11.14 14.68
CA CYS A 263 3.53 10.83 13.50
C CYS A 263 3.73 12.05 12.59
N LEU A 264 2.69 12.83 12.33
CA LEU A 264 2.76 14.05 11.50
C LEU A 264 3.60 15.13 12.17
N GLN A 265 3.45 15.34 13.47
CA GLN A 265 4.21 16.31 14.25
C GLN A 265 5.70 15.98 14.26
N LYS A 266 6.05 14.70 14.44
CA LYS A 266 7.44 14.20 14.43
C LYS A 266 8.00 13.99 13.03
N SER A 267 7.17 14.09 11.98
CA SER A 267 7.50 13.67 10.62
C SER A 267 8.11 12.26 10.56
N GLN A 268 7.52 11.35 11.34
CA GLN A 268 8.04 10.00 11.51
C GLN A 268 6.89 8.98 11.45
N LEU A 269 6.86 8.23 10.35
CA LEU A 269 6.00 7.06 10.17
C LEU A 269 6.83 5.97 9.46
N PRO A 270 7.58 5.15 10.21
CA PRO A 270 8.37 4.06 9.64
C PRO A 270 7.47 3.07 8.90
N HIS A 271 7.88 2.63 7.71
CA HIS A 271 7.19 1.59 6.98
C HIS A 271 7.13 0.30 7.81
N PHE A 272 5.94 -0.30 7.93
CA PHE A 272 5.70 -1.39 8.88
C PHE A 272 6.60 -2.63 8.68
N PHE A 273 6.98 -2.90 7.43
CA PHE A 273 7.86 -4.01 7.06
C PHE A 273 9.34 -3.60 6.87
N ILE A 274 9.64 -2.31 6.75
CA ILE A 274 10.98 -1.79 6.40
C ILE A 274 11.27 -0.60 7.32
N PRO A 275 11.74 -0.81 8.54
CA PRO A 275 11.79 0.25 9.57
C PRO A 275 12.63 1.48 9.16
N GLN A 276 13.64 1.29 8.31
CA GLN A 276 14.49 2.39 7.82
C GLN A 276 13.76 3.29 6.82
N TYR A 277 12.71 2.80 6.16
CA TYR A 277 11.95 3.58 5.20
C TYR A 277 10.87 4.42 5.90
N ASN A 278 11.20 5.68 6.22
CA ASN A 278 10.22 6.63 6.75
C ASN A 278 9.28 7.12 5.63
N LEU A 279 7.97 6.96 5.84
CA LEU A 279 6.92 7.37 4.90
C LEU A 279 6.57 8.86 4.99
N LEU A 280 6.89 9.52 6.09
CA LEU A 280 6.74 10.97 6.24
C LEU A 280 8.11 11.64 6.10
N SER A 281 8.32 12.40 5.04
CA SER A 281 9.59 13.11 4.82
C SER A 281 9.63 14.42 5.60
N MET A 282 10.81 14.85 6.04
CA MET A 282 11.03 16.21 6.55
C MET A 282 10.80 17.28 5.46
N GLU A 283 11.00 16.93 4.20
CA GLU A 283 10.68 17.80 3.05
C GLU A 283 9.18 18.10 2.96
N ASP A 284 8.33 17.21 3.47
CA ASP A 284 6.87 17.33 3.48
C ASP A 284 6.35 17.89 4.82
N LYS A 285 7.21 18.50 5.65
CA LYS A 285 6.84 19.01 6.98
C LYS A 285 5.68 20.01 6.91
N ALA A 286 5.72 20.95 5.98
CA ALA A 286 4.65 21.93 5.81
C ALA A 286 3.28 21.29 5.49
N SER A 287 3.27 20.25 4.65
CA SER A 287 2.06 19.47 4.33
C SER A 287 1.58 18.66 5.54
N SER A 288 2.51 18.13 6.34
CA SER A 288 2.22 17.40 7.58
C SER A 288 1.62 18.30 8.66
N ASP A 289 2.15 19.51 8.82
CA ASP A 289 1.62 20.52 9.75
C ASP A 289 0.25 21.01 9.29
N PHE A 290 0.06 21.20 7.97
CA PHE A 290 -1.24 21.55 7.41
C PHE A 290 -2.28 20.45 7.68
N LEU A 291 -1.94 19.18 7.40
CA LEU A 291 -2.84 18.06 7.68
C LEU A 291 -3.17 17.95 9.18
N SER A 292 -2.16 18.12 10.04
CA SER A 292 -2.35 18.11 11.50
C SER A 292 -3.33 19.18 11.95
N LYS A 293 -3.24 20.39 11.38
CA LYS A 293 -4.17 21.48 11.67
C LYS A 293 -5.61 21.13 11.23
N GLN A 294 -5.77 20.55 10.05
CA GLN A 294 -7.11 20.14 9.57
C GLN A 294 -7.71 19.03 10.45
N ILE A 295 -6.93 18.01 10.80
CA ILE A 295 -7.41 16.93 11.68
C ILE A 295 -7.81 17.48 13.06
N ASN A 296 -7.02 18.38 13.64
CA ASN A 296 -7.37 19.01 14.93
C ASN A 296 -8.64 19.88 14.83
N ASN A 297 -8.82 20.60 13.71
CA ASN A 297 -10.05 21.34 13.47
C ASN A 297 -11.27 20.42 13.40
N GLU A 298 -11.19 19.30 12.66
CA GLU A 298 -12.26 18.31 12.60
C GLU A 298 -12.56 17.73 13.99
N LEU A 299 -11.52 17.35 14.74
CA LEU A 299 -11.67 16.81 16.09
C LEU A 299 -12.36 17.81 17.04
N ASN A 300 -11.93 19.07 17.05
CA ASN A 300 -12.47 20.11 17.94
C ASN A 300 -13.92 20.48 17.61
N ASN A 301 -14.36 20.26 16.36
CA ASN A 301 -15.71 20.57 15.90
C ASN A 301 -16.59 19.31 15.74
N ARG A 302 -16.16 18.15 16.27
CA ARG A 302 -16.90 16.87 16.23
C ARG A 302 -17.15 16.33 14.81
N PHE A 303 -16.15 16.43 13.95
CA PHE A 303 -16.12 15.88 12.58
C PHE A 303 -17.31 16.31 11.71
N PRO A 304 -17.52 17.62 11.47
CA PRO A 304 -18.52 18.09 10.52
C PRO A 304 -18.38 17.41 9.13
N ILE A 305 -17.16 17.04 8.74
CA ILE A 305 -16.86 16.35 7.47
C ILE A 305 -17.52 14.96 7.32
N PHE A 306 -18.04 14.39 8.40
CA PHE A 306 -18.77 13.11 8.35
C PHE A 306 -20.28 13.29 8.15
N GLN A 307 -20.79 14.52 8.13
CA GLN A 307 -22.20 14.83 7.87
C GLN A 307 -22.47 15.12 6.39
N GLU A 308 -21.41 15.25 5.60
CA GLU A 308 -21.40 15.40 4.13
C GLU A 308 -21.26 14.04 3.44
#